data_AF-A0A1B2F338-F1
#
_entry.id   AF-A0A1B2F338-F1
#
_cell.length_a   1.000
_cell.length_b   1.000
_cell.length_c   1.000
_cell.angle_alpha   90.00
_cell.angle_beta   90.00
_cell.angle_gamma   90.00
#
_symmetry.space_group_name_H-M   'P 1'
#
loop_
_entity.id
_entity.type
_entity.pdbx_description
1 polymer ?
#
loop_
_entity_poly.entity_id
_entity_poly.type
_entity_poly.pdbx_seq_one_letter_code
_entity_poly.pdbx_strand_id
1 'polypeptide(L)'
;MANMMDKIDLNGWLPIRAWLHEGDWWLDWCWFGTQRLTRPFLRNDVDAALRLPFNQAFRHQTRLQTLLQWHSDSPGLSPNVLVFHASRCGSTLIAQLLAGLERNIVLSEPPPLDSLLRAHLCDPGASRWQVDAVVALLSAYGQRRRGDERQLVVKLDAWNVFEAPMLASLYPDTPRLFLYRDPIEIVVSQLQQGGMQRLAGLLGPSVLDALIPNAQAMPVLEYCCRMVGEILRAGLALCRDLGAIAVNYSELPQAMWGRLGPVLGIEESDRCQLQAIALQDAKHPNMPFAQDTQRKREAATEAMHEAVQRWAWAPYAALERLRLGGEESAATGLKRLFE
;
A
#
# COMPACT_ATOMS: atom_id res chain seq x y z
N MET A 1 -31.02 -25.53 -18.77
CA MET A 1 -30.77 -26.19 -17.47
C MET A 1 -29.95 -25.21 -16.65
N ALA A 2 -30.57 -24.63 -15.61
CA ALA A 2 -29.89 -23.67 -14.74
C ALA A 2 -28.78 -24.41 -13.99
N ASN A 3 -27.53 -24.04 -14.24
CA ASN A 3 -26.40 -24.53 -13.46
C ASN A 3 -26.51 -23.84 -12.11
N MET A 4 -27.13 -24.53 -11.16
CA MET A 4 -27.19 -24.12 -9.76
C MET A 4 -25.77 -24.30 -9.21
N MET A 5 -24.91 -23.34 -9.52
CA MET A 5 -23.58 -23.25 -8.91
C MET A 5 -23.85 -23.08 -7.42
N ASP A 6 -23.59 -24.11 -6.62
CA ASP A 6 -23.69 -24.03 -5.18
C ASP A 6 -22.98 -22.75 -4.73
N LYS A 7 -23.74 -21.81 -4.15
CA LYS A 7 -23.21 -20.53 -3.71
C LYS A 7 -22.18 -20.84 -2.63
N ILE A 8 -20.91 -20.66 -2.97
CA ILE A 8 -19.82 -20.84 -2.03
C ILE A 8 -19.87 -19.72 -0.99
N ASP A 9 -19.96 -20.09 0.29
CA ASP A 9 -19.88 -19.14 1.39
C ASP A 9 -18.39 -18.83 1.66
N LEU A 10 -18.00 -17.58 1.40
CA LEU A 10 -16.63 -17.11 1.58
C LEU A 10 -16.49 -16.24 2.84
N ASN A 11 -17.44 -16.32 3.77
CA ASN A 11 -17.32 -15.63 5.06
C ASN A 11 -16.07 -16.10 5.81
N GLY A 12 -15.22 -15.16 6.20
CA GLY A 12 -13.98 -15.46 6.91
C GLY A 12 -12.85 -15.96 6.00
N TRP A 13 -13.10 -16.11 4.70
CA TRP A 13 -12.09 -16.43 3.69
C TRP A 13 -11.59 -15.15 3.04
N LEU A 14 -10.26 -15.03 2.87
CA LEU A 14 -9.64 -13.91 2.18
C LEU A 14 -8.85 -14.40 0.97
N PRO A 15 -8.87 -13.66 -0.15
CA PRO A 15 -7.99 -13.94 -1.27
C PRO A 15 -6.53 -13.76 -0.90
N ILE A 16 -5.68 -14.72 -1.25
CA ILE A 16 -4.25 -14.72 -0.95
C ILE A 16 -3.38 -14.75 -2.20
N ARG A 17 -3.94 -15.13 -3.35
CA ARG A 17 -3.30 -15.04 -4.67
C ARG A 17 -4.33 -14.77 -5.75
N ALA A 18 -3.99 -13.95 -6.74
CA ALA A 18 -4.71 -13.82 -8.00
C ALA A 18 -3.72 -14.04 -9.15
N TRP A 19 -4.06 -14.87 -10.13
CA TRP A 19 -3.18 -15.14 -11.28
C TRP A 19 -3.98 -15.52 -12.52
N LEU A 20 -3.38 -15.25 -13.68
CA LEU A 20 -3.87 -15.70 -14.98
C LEU A 20 -3.38 -17.14 -15.23
N HIS A 21 -4.29 -18.04 -15.60
CA HIS A 21 -3.96 -19.41 -15.98
C HIS A 21 -4.90 -19.87 -17.10
N GLU A 22 -4.30 -20.33 -18.21
CA GLU A 22 -5.03 -20.80 -19.40
C GLU A 22 -6.08 -19.80 -19.93
N GLY A 23 -5.81 -18.50 -19.80
CA GLY A 23 -6.70 -17.42 -20.25
C GLY A 23 -7.78 -16.99 -19.24
N ASP A 24 -7.90 -17.69 -18.11
CA ASP A 24 -8.84 -17.35 -17.04
C ASP A 24 -8.11 -16.80 -15.80
N TRP A 25 -8.73 -15.84 -15.10
CA TRP A 25 -8.24 -15.36 -13.81
C TRP A 25 -8.75 -16.22 -12.66
N TRP A 26 -7.81 -16.68 -11.85
CA TRP A 26 -8.05 -17.53 -10.69
C TRP A 26 -7.67 -16.82 -9.40
N LEU A 27 -8.43 -17.13 -8.34
CA LEU A 27 -8.15 -16.71 -6.96
C LEU A 27 -7.95 -17.93 -6.06
N ASP A 28 -6.97 -17.82 -5.18
CA ASP A 28 -6.70 -18.76 -4.10
C ASP A 28 -7.12 -18.12 -2.78
N TRP A 29 -7.85 -18.87 -1.97
CA TRP A 29 -8.47 -18.39 -0.74
C TRP A 29 -7.91 -19.12 0.46
N CYS A 30 -7.70 -18.36 1.54
CA CYS A 30 -7.29 -18.88 2.84
C CYS A 30 -8.31 -18.47 3.90
N TRP A 31 -8.65 -19.39 4.80
CA TRP A 31 -9.54 -19.10 5.90
C TRP A 31 -8.78 -18.39 7.01
N PHE A 32 -9.25 -17.19 7.35
CA PHE A 32 -8.76 -16.41 8.47
C PHE A 32 -9.74 -16.39 9.64
N GLY A 33 -11.01 -16.78 9.45
CA GLY A 33 -12.02 -16.71 10.49
C GLY A 33 -12.09 -15.30 11.08
N THR A 34 -11.89 -15.17 12.39
CA THR A 34 -11.84 -13.88 13.10
C THR A 34 -10.42 -13.32 13.30
N GLN A 35 -9.38 -14.00 12.77
CA GLN A 35 -8.00 -13.58 12.93
C GLN A 35 -7.76 -12.20 12.28
N ARG A 36 -7.21 -11.27 13.05
CA ARG A 36 -6.86 -9.92 12.57
C ARG A 36 -5.64 -9.93 11.65
N LEU A 37 -5.59 -8.94 10.77
CA LEU A 37 -4.45 -8.67 9.89
C LEU A 37 -3.61 -7.59 10.57
N THR A 38 -2.63 -8.01 11.36
CA THR A 38 -1.81 -7.09 12.19
C THR A 38 -0.34 -7.15 11.86
N ARG A 39 0.10 -8.04 10.96
CA ARG A 39 1.52 -8.16 10.63
C ARG A 39 1.97 -7.07 9.65
N PRO A 40 3.28 -6.80 9.57
CA PRO A 40 3.83 -5.74 8.73
C PRO A 40 3.45 -5.83 7.25
N PHE A 41 3.18 -7.04 6.74
CA PHE A 41 2.75 -7.31 5.36
C PHE A 41 1.67 -8.42 5.38
N LEU A 42 0.68 -8.33 4.48
CA LEU A 42 -0.39 -9.34 4.35
C LEU A 42 0.21 -10.73 4.13
N ARG A 43 1.29 -10.84 3.35
CA ARG A 43 1.98 -12.10 3.13
C ARG A 43 2.40 -12.79 4.43
N ASN A 44 2.79 -12.04 5.46
CA ASN A 44 3.14 -12.64 6.75
C ASN A 44 1.91 -13.17 7.50
N ASP A 45 0.76 -12.49 7.38
CA ASP A 45 -0.51 -12.99 7.92
C ASP A 45 -0.97 -14.25 7.19
N VAL A 46 -0.81 -14.28 5.86
CA VAL A 46 -1.06 -15.45 5.02
C VAL A 46 -0.14 -16.61 5.38
N ASP A 47 1.16 -16.38 5.49
CA ASP A 47 2.14 -17.41 5.85
C ASP A 47 1.81 -18.04 7.22
N ALA A 48 1.29 -17.26 8.17
CA ALA A 48 0.83 -17.77 9.44
C ALA A 48 -0.47 -18.58 9.31
N ALA A 49 -1.45 -18.06 8.57
CA ALA A 49 -2.74 -18.74 8.37
C ALA A 49 -2.60 -20.07 7.61
N LEU A 50 -1.69 -20.15 6.64
CA LEU A 50 -1.40 -21.37 5.87
C LEU A 50 -0.73 -22.48 6.69
N ARG A 51 -0.20 -22.17 7.87
CA ARG A 51 0.33 -23.18 8.81
C ARG A 51 -0.78 -23.91 9.57
N LEU A 52 -2.02 -23.41 9.56
CA LEU A 52 -3.14 -24.07 10.19
C LEU A 52 -3.52 -25.34 9.41
N PRO A 53 -3.70 -26.50 10.07
CA PRO A 53 -4.10 -27.74 9.37
C PRO A 53 -5.36 -27.58 8.52
N PHE A 54 -6.32 -26.76 8.98
CA PHE A 54 -7.54 -26.45 8.23
C PHE A 54 -7.22 -25.85 6.85
N ASN A 55 -6.31 -24.87 6.78
CA ASN A 55 -5.90 -24.25 5.52
C ASN A 55 -4.97 -25.13 4.67
N GLN A 56 -4.48 -26.25 5.19
CA GLN A 56 -3.76 -27.22 4.36
C GLN A 56 -4.73 -28.19 3.68
N ALA A 57 -5.84 -28.52 4.34
CA ALA A 57 -6.83 -29.47 3.86
C ALA A 57 -7.96 -28.85 3.01
N PHE A 58 -8.37 -27.61 3.30
CA PHE A 58 -9.63 -27.04 2.80
C PHE A 58 -9.47 -25.78 1.94
N ARG A 59 -8.28 -25.51 1.38
CA ARG A 59 -8.10 -24.33 0.51
C ARG A 59 -9.01 -24.39 -0.72
N HIS A 60 -9.56 -23.22 -1.06
CA HIS A 60 -10.39 -23.06 -2.23
C HIS A 60 -9.64 -22.31 -3.33
N GLN A 61 -9.73 -22.84 -4.55
CA GLN A 61 -9.39 -22.10 -5.76
C GLN A 61 -10.66 -21.88 -6.55
N THR A 62 -10.85 -20.64 -6.98
CA THR A 62 -12.08 -20.20 -7.65
C THR A 62 -11.74 -19.36 -8.86
N ARG A 63 -12.67 -19.26 -9.80
CA ARG A 63 -12.57 -18.28 -10.90
C ARG A 63 -12.94 -16.89 -10.40
N LEU A 64 -12.50 -15.87 -11.13
CA LEU A 64 -12.84 -14.47 -10.87
C LEU A 64 -14.35 -14.22 -10.71
N GLN A 65 -15.19 -14.93 -11.48
CA GLN A 65 -16.64 -14.81 -11.40
C GLN A 65 -17.20 -15.09 -10.00
N THR A 66 -16.57 -15.99 -9.24
CA THR A 66 -16.96 -16.29 -7.86
C THR A 66 -16.71 -15.10 -6.94
N LEU A 67 -15.61 -14.36 -7.12
CA LEU A 67 -15.33 -13.13 -6.38
C LEU A 67 -16.37 -12.05 -6.67
N LEU A 68 -16.75 -11.88 -7.95
CA LEU A 68 -17.78 -10.91 -8.36
C LEU A 68 -19.16 -11.27 -7.78
N GLN A 69 -19.52 -12.56 -7.80
CA GLN A 69 -20.75 -13.05 -7.19
C GLN A 69 -20.74 -12.84 -5.67
N TRP A 70 -19.63 -13.14 -5.01
CA TRP A 70 -19.47 -12.93 -3.57
C TRP A 70 -19.62 -11.47 -3.18
N HIS A 71 -19.04 -10.54 -3.93
CA HIS A 71 -19.24 -9.11 -3.71
C HIS A 71 -20.72 -8.70 -3.79
N SER A 72 -21.47 -9.27 -4.73
CA SER A 72 -22.92 -9.00 -4.87
C SER A 72 -23.73 -9.56 -3.70
N ASP A 73 -23.36 -10.75 -3.19
CA ASP A 73 -24.09 -11.44 -2.12
C ASP A 73 -23.71 -10.95 -0.71
N SER A 74 -22.45 -10.55 -0.51
CA SER A 74 -21.88 -10.15 0.78
C SER A 74 -20.91 -8.96 0.62
N PRO A 75 -21.43 -7.74 0.42
CA PRO A 75 -20.59 -6.56 0.28
C PRO A 75 -19.88 -6.23 1.61
N GLY A 76 -18.57 -6.01 1.53
CA GLY A 76 -17.74 -5.56 2.64
C GLY A 76 -17.59 -4.03 2.68
N LEU A 77 -16.74 -3.57 3.59
CA LEU A 77 -16.31 -2.17 3.64
C LEU A 77 -15.59 -1.77 2.35
N SER A 78 -15.93 -0.59 1.83
CA SER A 78 -15.10 0.11 0.84
C SER A 78 -13.85 0.69 1.51
N PRO A 79 -12.74 0.91 0.78
CA PRO A 79 -11.55 1.56 1.34
C PRO A 79 -11.87 2.94 1.94
N ASN A 80 -11.50 3.12 3.21
CA ASN A 80 -11.59 4.39 3.92
C ASN A 80 -10.30 5.20 3.83
N VAL A 81 -9.15 4.55 3.61
CA VAL A 81 -7.87 5.23 3.39
C VAL A 81 -7.03 4.43 2.41
N LEU A 82 -6.42 5.10 1.43
CA LEU A 82 -5.42 4.54 0.54
C LEU A 82 -4.03 5.12 0.86
N VAL A 83 -3.06 4.26 1.14
CA VAL A 83 -1.70 4.64 1.53
C VAL A 83 -0.73 4.23 0.41
N PHE A 84 -0.32 5.21 -0.39
CA PHE A 84 0.75 5.10 -1.38
C PHE A 84 2.08 5.53 -0.77
N HIS A 85 3.20 5.08 -1.33
CA HIS A 85 4.50 5.39 -0.74
C HIS A 85 5.69 5.23 -1.70
N ALA A 86 6.78 5.95 -1.41
CA ALA A 86 8.04 5.93 -2.18
C ALA A 86 8.98 4.74 -1.86
N SER A 87 8.46 3.71 -1.19
CA SER A 87 9.24 2.65 -0.51
C SER A 87 10.17 3.14 0.62
N ARG A 88 10.45 2.26 1.60
CA ARG A 88 11.39 2.48 2.73
C ARG A 88 11.23 3.82 3.48
N CYS A 89 10.03 4.39 3.47
CA CYS A 89 9.71 5.72 3.98
C CYS A 89 8.73 5.72 5.17
N GLY A 90 8.65 4.60 5.90
CA GLY A 90 7.76 4.48 7.08
C GLY A 90 6.31 4.09 6.78
N SER A 91 5.98 3.64 5.57
CA SER A 91 4.62 3.17 5.27
C SER A 91 4.18 1.97 6.13
N THR A 92 5.12 1.09 6.49
CA THR A 92 4.86 0.01 7.46
C THR A 92 4.52 0.55 8.86
N LEU A 93 5.12 1.66 9.31
CA LEU A 93 4.81 2.26 10.61
C LEU A 93 3.36 2.74 10.67
N ILE A 94 2.89 3.46 9.63
CA ILE A 94 1.48 3.87 9.55
C ILE A 94 0.55 2.65 9.57
N ALA A 95 0.86 1.63 8.77
CA ALA A 95 0.05 0.41 8.74
C ALA A 95 -0.01 -0.29 10.12
N GLN A 96 1.11 -0.39 10.84
CA GLN A 96 1.15 -1.00 12.17
C GLN A 96 0.41 -0.19 13.23
N LEU A 97 0.54 1.13 13.21
CA LEU A 97 -0.21 2.02 14.10
C LEU A 97 -1.72 1.86 13.89
N LEU A 98 -2.17 1.91 12.63
CA LEU A 98 -3.59 1.75 12.30
C LEU A 98 -4.09 0.33 12.58
N ALA A 99 -3.26 -0.70 12.40
CA ALA A 99 -3.60 -2.08 12.73
C ALA A 99 -3.67 -2.33 14.24
N GLY A 100 -3.07 -1.45 15.06
CA GLY A 100 -3.23 -1.45 16.51
C GLY A 100 -4.67 -1.20 16.95
N LEU A 101 -5.44 -0.45 16.16
CA LEU A 101 -6.81 -0.06 16.49
C LEU A 101 -7.78 -1.14 16.02
N GLU A 102 -8.59 -1.67 16.95
CA GLU A 102 -9.45 -2.84 16.70
C GLU A 102 -10.51 -2.62 15.62
N ARG A 103 -10.97 -1.38 15.48
CA ARG A 103 -11.95 -0.96 14.48
C ARG A 103 -11.41 -0.93 13.03
N ASN A 104 -10.12 -1.14 12.84
CA ASN A 104 -9.47 -1.06 11.53
C ASN A 104 -9.15 -2.45 10.97
N ILE A 105 -9.50 -2.65 9.71
CA ILE A 105 -8.93 -3.69 8.84
C ILE A 105 -7.80 -3.01 8.05
N VAL A 106 -6.56 -3.43 8.28
CA VAL A 106 -5.40 -2.88 7.56
C VAL A 106 -4.83 -3.93 6.62
N LEU A 107 -4.94 -3.66 5.32
CA LEU A 107 -4.27 -4.42 4.29
C LEU A 107 -2.91 -3.81 4.02
N SER A 108 -1.86 -4.62 4.10
CA SER A 108 -0.49 -4.17 3.87
C SER A 108 0.11 -4.90 2.68
N GLU A 109 0.24 -4.21 1.55
CA GLU A 109 0.80 -4.72 0.28
C GLU A 109 0.16 -6.06 -0.15
N PRO A 110 -1.18 -6.11 -0.37
CA PRO A 110 -1.87 -7.34 -0.72
C PRO A 110 -1.51 -7.81 -2.14
N PRO A 111 -0.82 -8.96 -2.33
CA PRO A 111 -0.39 -9.41 -3.66
C PRO A 111 -1.52 -9.64 -4.67
N PRO A 112 -2.73 -10.11 -4.28
CA PRO A 112 -3.86 -10.20 -5.20
C PRO A 112 -4.29 -8.84 -5.75
N LEU A 113 -4.24 -7.78 -4.95
CA LEU A 113 -4.60 -6.44 -5.39
C LEU A 113 -3.59 -5.92 -6.41
N ASP A 114 -2.30 -6.05 -6.11
CA ASP A 114 -1.23 -5.69 -7.04
C ASP A 114 -1.38 -6.40 -8.39
N SER A 115 -1.69 -7.70 -8.35
CA SER A 115 -1.90 -8.52 -9.56
C SER A 115 -3.11 -8.03 -10.37
N LEU A 116 -4.24 -7.75 -9.72
CA LEU A 116 -5.45 -7.28 -10.42
C LEU A 116 -5.32 -5.83 -10.91
N LEU A 117 -4.64 -4.95 -10.18
CA LEU A 117 -4.38 -3.57 -10.63
C LEU A 117 -3.53 -3.54 -11.92
N ARG A 118 -2.63 -4.51 -12.08
CA ARG A 118 -1.75 -4.65 -13.25
C ARG A 118 -2.27 -5.63 -14.31
N ALA A 119 -3.48 -6.18 -14.16
CA ALA A 119 -4.03 -7.19 -15.06
C ALA A 119 -4.03 -6.77 -16.54
N HIS A 120 -4.33 -5.50 -16.83
CA HIS A 120 -4.31 -4.94 -18.18
C HIS A 120 -2.95 -5.02 -18.90
N LEU A 121 -1.84 -5.20 -18.16
CA LEU A 121 -0.50 -5.34 -18.73
C LEU A 121 -0.21 -6.75 -19.24
N CYS A 122 -0.99 -7.75 -18.80
CA CYS A 122 -0.81 -9.16 -19.20
C CYS A 122 -2.06 -9.81 -19.81
N ASP A 123 -3.22 -9.17 -19.72
CA ASP A 123 -4.48 -9.62 -20.29
C ASP A 123 -5.17 -8.47 -21.06
N PRO A 124 -5.17 -8.51 -22.41
CA PRO A 124 -5.85 -7.51 -23.25
C PRO A 124 -7.36 -7.40 -22.98
N GLY A 125 -8.00 -8.46 -22.46
CA GLY A 125 -9.41 -8.48 -22.09
C GLY A 125 -9.72 -7.80 -20.76
N ALA A 126 -8.69 -7.47 -19.96
CA ALA A 126 -8.85 -6.95 -18.60
C ALA A 126 -9.68 -5.67 -18.53
N SER A 127 -9.58 -4.80 -19.54
CA SER A 127 -10.34 -3.54 -19.62
C SER A 127 -11.86 -3.70 -19.41
N ARG A 128 -12.42 -4.90 -19.63
CA ARG A 128 -13.85 -5.20 -19.51
C ARG A 128 -14.30 -5.57 -18.09
N TRP A 129 -13.39 -6.01 -17.23
CA TRP A 129 -13.74 -6.63 -15.94
C TRP A 129 -12.85 -6.16 -14.77
N GLN A 130 -11.69 -5.57 -15.05
CA GLN A 130 -10.65 -5.26 -14.06
C GLN A 130 -11.16 -4.35 -12.94
N VAL A 131 -11.95 -3.34 -13.30
CA VAL A 131 -12.53 -2.38 -12.34
C VAL A 131 -13.44 -3.11 -11.35
N ASP A 132 -14.38 -3.93 -11.85
CA ASP A 132 -15.30 -4.70 -11.01
C ASP A 132 -14.55 -5.72 -10.14
N ALA A 133 -13.50 -6.33 -10.68
CA ALA A 133 -12.65 -7.26 -9.96
C ALA A 133 -11.88 -6.60 -8.80
N VAL A 134 -11.35 -5.39 -9.01
CA VAL A 134 -10.67 -4.61 -7.95
C VAL A 134 -11.67 -4.22 -6.85
N VAL A 135 -12.87 -3.77 -7.21
CA VAL A 135 -13.93 -3.44 -6.25
C VAL A 135 -14.34 -4.68 -5.45
N ALA A 136 -14.58 -5.80 -6.13
CA ALA A 136 -14.97 -7.04 -5.48
C ALA A 136 -13.87 -7.60 -4.57
N LEU A 137 -12.61 -7.49 -4.98
CA LEU A 137 -11.46 -7.89 -4.16
C LEU A 137 -11.36 -7.05 -2.88
N LEU A 138 -11.45 -5.72 -3.00
CA LEU A 138 -11.40 -4.82 -1.85
C LEU A 138 -12.59 -5.04 -0.92
N SER A 139 -13.78 -5.29 -1.47
CA SER A 139 -14.96 -5.72 -0.70
C SER A 139 -14.71 -7.02 0.06
N ALA A 140 -14.10 -8.04 -0.58
CA ALA A 140 -13.77 -9.29 0.08
C ALA A 140 -12.79 -9.11 1.23
N TYR A 141 -11.83 -8.17 1.11
CA TYR A 141 -10.96 -7.81 2.23
C TYR A 141 -11.64 -6.96 3.31
N GLY A 142 -12.64 -6.16 2.93
CA GLY A 142 -13.45 -5.33 3.83
C GLY A 142 -14.52 -6.09 4.62
N GLN A 143 -14.54 -7.42 4.59
CA GLN A 143 -15.46 -8.24 5.38
C GLN A 143 -15.34 -7.91 6.88
N ARG A 144 -16.48 -7.65 7.53
CA ARG A 144 -16.56 -7.49 8.99
C ARG A 144 -16.57 -8.87 9.66
N ARG A 145 -15.38 -9.40 9.94
CA ARG A 145 -15.21 -10.76 10.46
C ARG A 145 -15.36 -10.83 11.97
N ARG A 146 -15.19 -9.72 12.69
CA ARG A 146 -15.42 -9.62 14.15
C ARG A 146 -16.65 -8.79 14.53
N GLY A 147 -17.16 -7.97 13.61
CA GLY A 147 -18.38 -7.19 13.76
C GLY A 147 -18.17 -5.76 14.27
N ASP A 148 -17.00 -5.45 14.81
CA ASP A 148 -16.61 -4.11 15.29
C ASP A 148 -15.77 -3.33 14.27
N GLU A 149 -15.46 -3.91 13.12
CA GLU A 149 -14.68 -3.25 12.07
C GLU A 149 -15.48 -2.14 11.38
N ARG A 150 -14.87 -0.95 11.31
CA ARG A 150 -15.47 0.28 10.78
C ARG A 150 -14.70 0.85 9.61
N GLN A 151 -13.40 0.56 9.50
CA GLN A 151 -12.55 1.13 8.47
C GLN A 151 -11.71 0.07 7.75
N LEU A 152 -11.63 0.17 6.43
CA LEU A 152 -10.67 -0.53 5.59
C LEU A 152 -9.55 0.42 5.18
N VAL A 153 -8.34 0.18 5.66
CA VAL A 153 -7.13 0.90 5.26
C VAL A 153 -6.33 0.02 4.34
N VAL A 154 -5.97 0.53 3.16
CA VAL A 154 -5.18 -0.22 2.19
C VAL A 154 -3.84 0.49 2.02
N LYS A 155 -2.76 -0.14 2.45
CA LYS A 155 -1.40 0.23 2.05
C LYS A 155 -1.03 -0.60 0.84
N LEU A 156 -0.68 0.09 -0.23
CA LEU A 156 -0.38 -0.51 -1.52
C LEU A 156 1.13 -0.73 -1.67
N ASP A 157 1.55 -1.53 -2.63
CA ASP A 157 2.96 -1.59 -3.01
C ASP A 157 3.42 -0.25 -3.61
N ALA A 158 4.71 0.04 -3.50
CA ALA A 158 5.27 1.33 -3.90
C ALA A 158 5.02 1.67 -5.39
N TRP A 159 5.04 0.68 -6.27
CA TRP A 159 4.76 0.84 -7.69
C TRP A 159 3.27 0.99 -7.99
N ASN A 160 2.35 0.67 -7.06
CA ASN A 160 0.92 0.88 -7.32
C ASN A 160 0.51 2.35 -7.41
N VAL A 161 1.44 3.28 -7.18
CA VAL A 161 1.26 4.71 -7.46
C VAL A 161 0.92 4.97 -8.94
N PHE A 162 1.34 4.10 -9.87
CA PHE A 162 1.01 4.27 -11.28
C PHE A 162 -0.46 3.92 -11.59
N GLU A 163 -1.08 3.07 -10.78
CA GLU A 163 -2.50 2.70 -10.86
C GLU A 163 -3.40 3.60 -9.97
N ALA A 164 -2.84 4.63 -9.35
CA ALA A 164 -3.59 5.57 -8.51
C ALA A 164 -4.77 6.26 -9.23
N PRO A 165 -4.71 6.63 -10.53
CA PRO A 165 -5.86 7.22 -11.22
C PRO A 165 -7.09 6.28 -11.24
N MET A 166 -6.89 4.97 -11.42
CA MET A 166 -7.98 4.00 -11.39
C MET A 166 -8.64 3.96 -10.01
N LEU A 167 -7.82 3.86 -8.95
CA LEU A 167 -8.32 3.83 -7.57
C LEU A 167 -8.98 5.13 -7.15
N ALA A 168 -8.46 6.28 -7.58
CA ALA A 168 -9.07 7.59 -7.33
C ALA A 168 -10.42 7.73 -8.06
N SER A 169 -10.55 7.18 -9.27
CA SER A 169 -11.84 7.14 -9.97
C SER A 169 -12.87 6.23 -9.30
N LEU A 170 -12.42 5.10 -8.73
CA LEU A 170 -13.29 4.16 -8.01
C LEU A 170 -13.73 4.71 -6.64
N TYR A 171 -12.84 5.44 -5.98
CA TYR A 171 -13.01 5.91 -4.61
C TYR A 171 -12.67 7.41 -4.51
N PRO A 172 -13.47 8.29 -5.12
CA PRO A 172 -13.15 9.71 -5.22
C PRO A 172 -13.00 10.38 -3.85
N ASP A 173 -13.89 10.03 -2.92
CA ASP A 173 -13.95 10.62 -1.57
C ASP A 173 -12.98 9.98 -0.57
N THR A 174 -12.32 8.88 -0.93
CA THR A 174 -11.40 8.18 -0.03
C THR A 174 -10.08 8.95 0.12
N PRO A 175 -9.69 9.37 1.33
CA PRO A 175 -8.39 9.98 1.58
C PRO A 175 -7.23 9.16 1.04
N ARG A 176 -6.32 9.84 0.36
CA ARG A 176 -5.10 9.27 -0.22
C ARG A 176 -3.89 9.89 0.48
N LEU A 177 -2.99 9.06 0.97
CA LEU A 177 -1.69 9.50 1.49
C LEU A 177 -0.60 9.12 0.49
N PHE A 178 0.39 9.99 0.31
CA PHE A 178 1.65 9.63 -0.34
C PHE A 178 2.81 9.86 0.63
N LEU A 179 3.37 8.76 1.14
CA LEU A 179 4.50 8.81 2.06
C LEU A 179 5.81 8.83 1.30
N TYR A 180 6.73 9.67 1.73
CA TYR A 180 8.06 9.77 1.15
C TYR A 180 9.09 10.12 2.22
N ARG A 181 10.35 10.02 1.84
CA ARG A 181 11.53 10.34 2.67
C ARG A 181 12.61 10.86 1.73
N ASP A 182 13.68 11.40 2.29
CA ASP A 182 14.88 11.72 1.52
C ASP A 182 15.27 10.53 0.62
N PRO A 183 15.36 10.72 -0.71
CA PRO A 183 15.65 9.62 -1.65
C PRO A 183 16.99 8.94 -1.38
N ILE A 184 18.00 9.63 -0.81
CA ILE A 184 19.28 8.96 -0.48
C ILE A 184 19.08 7.87 0.57
N GLU A 185 18.20 8.11 1.53
CA GLU A 185 17.90 7.19 2.61
C GLU A 185 17.09 5.98 2.12
N ILE A 186 16.27 6.17 1.08
CA ILE A 186 15.55 5.07 0.39
C ILE A 186 16.54 4.21 -0.39
N VAL A 187 17.40 4.83 -1.22
CA VAL A 187 18.38 4.14 -2.08
C VAL A 187 19.36 3.34 -1.23
N VAL A 188 19.99 3.95 -0.22
CA VAL A 188 20.89 3.25 0.70
C VAL A 188 20.19 2.05 1.33
N SER A 189 18.93 2.22 1.75
CA SER A 189 18.17 1.14 2.36
C SER A 189 17.86 -0.01 1.40
N GLN A 190 17.50 0.29 0.15
CA GLN A 190 17.26 -0.73 -0.88
C GLN A 190 18.55 -1.45 -1.29
N LEU A 191 19.69 -0.76 -1.33
CA LEU A 191 21.00 -1.34 -1.67
C LEU A 191 21.60 -2.18 -0.53
N GLN A 192 21.26 -1.89 0.73
CA GLN A 192 21.65 -2.71 1.88
C GLN A 192 20.70 -3.90 2.12
N GLN A 193 19.39 -3.67 2.05
CA GLN A 193 18.38 -4.69 2.37
C GLN A 193 17.54 -5.02 1.12
N GLY A 194 17.99 -6.03 0.38
CA GLY A 194 17.43 -6.35 -0.94
C GLY A 194 16.01 -6.85 -0.85
N GLY A 195 15.07 -6.09 -1.40
CA GLY A 195 13.70 -6.53 -1.68
C GLY A 195 13.49 -6.76 -3.18
N MET A 196 12.27 -7.17 -3.56
CA MET A 196 11.89 -7.38 -4.97
C MET A 196 12.14 -6.13 -5.84
N GLN A 197 12.07 -4.94 -5.23
CA GLN A 197 12.34 -3.63 -5.83
C GLN A 197 13.78 -3.46 -6.34
N ARG A 198 14.74 -4.29 -5.90
CA ARG A 198 16.15 -4.18 -6.27
C ARG A 198 16.44 -4.70 -7.68
N LEU A 199 15.67 -5.68 -8.15
CA LEU A 199 15.98 -6.41 -9.38
C LEU A 199 14.91 -6.16 -10.43
N ALA A 200 15.31 -5.54 -11.54
CA ALA A 200 14.46 -5.35 -12.70
C ALA A 200 13.89 -6.70 -13.19
N GLY A 201 12.59 -6.73 -13.49
CA GLY A 201 11.90 -7.91 -14.03
C GLY A 201 11.29 -8.88 -13.01
N LEU A 202 11.55 -8.75 -11.71
CA LEU A 202 10.90 -9.63 -10.70
C LEU A 202 9.42 -9.31 -10.44
N LEU A 203 8.97 -8.10 -10.80
CA LEU A 203 7.59 -7.66 -10.58
C LEU A 203 6.60 -8.25 -11.60
N GLY A 204 7.10 -8.85 -12.69
CA GLY A 204 6.32 -9.06 -13.91
C GLY A 204 6.02 -7.73 -14.62
N PRO A 205 5.14 -7.74 -15.64
CA PRO A 205 4.81 -6.54 -16.43
C PRO A 205 4.36 -5.37 -15.55
N SER A 206 5.01 -4.22 -15.71
CA SER A 206 4.74 -3.01 -14.92
C SER A 206 4.93 -1.74 -15.73
N VAL A 207 4.32 -0.64 -15.30
CA VAL A 207 4.55 0.69 -15.91
C VAL A 207 6.02 1.11 -15.85
N LEU A 208 6.77 0.62 -14.85
CA LEU A 208 8.21 0.87 -14.71
C LEU A 208 9.02 0.33 -15.90
N ASP A 209 8.59 -0.76 -16.55
CA ASP A 209 9.30 -1.33 -17.70
C ASP A 209 9.30 -0.38 -18.91
N ALA A 210 8.22 0.41 -19.07
CA ALA A 210 8.13 1.44 -20.09
C ALA A 210 8.90 2.72 -19.72
N LEU A 211 8.87 3.11 -18.44
CA LEU A 211 9.54 4.32 -17.95
C LEU A 211 11.06 4.16 -17.84
N ILE A 212 11.54 2.93 -17.60
CA ILE A 212 12.95 2.60 -17.43
C ILE A 212 13.30 1.47 -18.41
N PRO A 213 13.38 1.79 -19.72
CA PRO A 213 13.73 0.79 -20.72
C PRO A 213 15.15 0.25 -20.47
N ASN A 214 15.36 -1.02 -20.85
CA ASN A 214 16.64 -1.73 -20.66
C ASN A 214 17.11 -1.85 -19.20
N ALA A 215 16.19 -1.79 -18.23
CA ALA A 215 16.49 -1.88 -16.80
C ALA A 215 17.34 -3.11 -16.41
N GLN A 216 17.20 -4.24 -17.10
CA GLN A 216 17.96 -5.47 -16.82
C GLN A 216 19.45 -5.34 -17.14
N ALA A 217 19.84 -4.48 -18.10
CA ALA A 217 21.23 -4.24 -18.45
C ALA A 217 21.86 -3.09 -17.64
N MET A 218 21.07 -2.44 -16.78
CA MET A 218 21.47 -1.24 -16.06
C MET A 218 22.19 -1.59 -14.74
N PRO A 219 23.21 -0.81 -14.33
CA PRO A 219 23.79 -0.95 -13.00
C PRO A 219 22.73 -0.81 -11.90
N VAL A 220 22.80 -1.63 -10.86
CA VAL A 220 21.78 -1.69 -9.79
C VAL A 220 21.54 -0.34 -9.13
N LEU A 221 22.60 0.45 -8.89
CA LEU A 221 22.48 1.79 -8.31
C LEU A 221 21.67 2.72 -9.23
N GLU A 222 21.97 2.72 -10.52
CA GLU A 222 21.28 3.58 -11.49
C GLU A 222 19.80 3.18 -11.61
N TYR A 223 19.51 1.88 -11.73
CA TYR A 223 18.14 1.37 -11.74
C TYR A 223 17.37 1.77 -10.48
N CYS A 224 17.97 1.58 -9.30
CA CYS A 224 17.37 1.94 -8.02
C CYS A 224 17.03 3.44 -7.94
N CYS A 225 17.97 4.32 -8.29
CA CYS A 225 17.74 5.77 -8.27
C CYS A 225 16.68 6.21 -9.28
N ARG A 226 16.66 5.63 -10.49
CA ARG A 226 15.62 5.93 -11.50
C ARG A 226 14.25 5.47 -11.04
N MET A 227 14.13 4.24 -10.53
CA MET A 227 12.87 3.68 -10.03
C MET A 227 12.31 4.50 -8.85
N VAL A 228 13.16 4.89 -7.89
CA VAL A 228 12.77 5.82 -6.82
C VAL A 228 12.33 7.17 -7.39
N GLY A 229 13.05 7.70 -8.37
CA GLY A 229 12.70 8.94 -9.06
C GLY A 229 11.35 8.91 -9.77
N GLU A 230 11.04 7.83 -10.50
CA GLU A 230 9.74 7.63 -11.16
C GLU A 230 8.61 7.53 -10.15
N ILE A 231 8.79 6.76 -9.07
CA ILE A 231 7.78 6.64 -8.01
C ILE A 231 7.53 7.98 -7.32
N LEU A 232 8.58 8.77 -7.03
CA LEU A 232 8.44 10.10 -6.45
C LEU A 232 7.74 11.07 -7.41
N ARG A 233 8.01 10.98 -8.72
CA ARG A 233 7.33 11.80 -9.73
C ARG A 233 5.85 11.45 -9.82
N ALA A 234 5.51 10.17 -9.83
CA ALA A 234 4.12 9.71 -9.80
C ALA A 234 3.42 10.12 -8.50
N GLY A 235 4.11 10.04 -7.36
CA GLY A 235 3.60 10.51 -6.08
C GLY A 235 3.35 12.02 -6.05
N LEU A 236 4.22 12.81 -6.66
CA LEU A 236 4.00 14.25 -6.83
C LEU A 236 2.75 14.55 -7.67
N ALA A 237 2.55 13.82 -8.78
CA ALA A 237 1.34 13.94 -9.60
C ALA A 237 0.09 13.53 -8.80
N LEU A 238 0.16 12.42 -8.06
CA LEU A 238 -0.90 11.97 -7.15
C LEU A 238 -1.28 13.06 -6.12
N CYS A 239 -0.32 13.76 -5.54
CA CYS A 239 -0.60 14.88 -4.63
C CYS A 239 -1.22 16.09 -5.34
N ARG A 240 -0.72 16.47 -6.52
CA ARG A 240 -1.16 17.67 -7.26
C ARG A 240 -2.51 17.49 -7.93
N ASP A 241 -2.71 16.36 -8.58
CA ASP A 241 -3.79 16.15 -9.53
C ASP A 241 -4.96 15.39 -8.89
N LEU A 242 -4.69 14.57 -7.87
CA LEU A 242 -5.67 13.70 -7.19
C LEU A 242 -5.83 14.01 -5.70
N GLY A 243 -5.23 15.10 -5.23
CA GLY A 243 -5.40 15.64 -3.88
C GLY A 243 -4.87 14.74 -2.76
N ALA A 244 -3.89 13.88 -3.05
CA ALA A 244 -3.28 13.08 -1.98
C ALA A 244 -2.48 13.96 -1.01
N ILE A 245 -2.49 13.58 0.26
CA ILE A 245 -1.76 14.26 1.32
C ILE A 245 -0.30 13.78 1.29
N ALA A 246 0.61 14.70 1.00
CA ALA A 246 2.05 14.47 1.10
C ALA A 246 2.46 14.31 2.57
N VAL A 247 3.13 13.20 2.90
CA VAL A 247 3.62 12.90 4.26
C VAL A 247 5.09 12.54 4.22
N ASN A 248 5.94 13.39 4.81
CA ASN A 248 7.35 13.07 4.95
C ASN A 248 7.57 12.20 6.20
N TYR A 249 8.42 11.18 6.07
CA TYR A 249 8.85 10.34 7.17
C TYR A 249 9.31 11.11 8.42
N SER A 250 9.91 12.29 8.26
CA SER A 250 10.34 13.13 9.40
C SER A 250 9.21 13.61 10.30
N GLU A 251 7.97 13.56 9.81
CA GLU A 251 6.78 13.93 10.59
C GLU A 251 6.24 12.75 11.40
N LEU A 252 6.74 11.53 11.17
CA LEU A 252 6.28 10.33 11.85
C LEU A 252 7.09 10.05 13.12
N PRO A 253 6.43 9.60 14.21
CA PRO A 253 5.01 9.25 14.28
C PRO A 253 4.07 10.42 14.63
N GLN A 254 4.58 11.61 14.95
CA GLN A 254 3.81 12.72 15.52
C GLN A 254 2.62 13.15 14.66
N ALA A 255 2.74 13.10 13.33
CA ALA A 255 1.64 13.44 12.42
C ALA A 255 0.40 12.56 12.61
N MET A 256 0.54 11.34 13.10
CA MET A 256 -0.56 10.36 13.25
C MET A 256 -1.61 10.81 14.26
N TRP A 257 -1.18 11.38 15.39
CA TRP A 257 -2.07 12.01 16.39
C TRP A 257 -2.01 13.54 16.30
N GLY A 258 -1.54 14.06 15.17
CA GLY A 258 -1.56 15.47 14.83
C GLY A 258 -2.42 15.68 13.59
N ARG A 259 -1.83 16.25 12.54
CA ARG A 259 -2.56 16.64 11.32
C ARG A 259 -3.23 15.48 10.55
N LEU A 260 -2.77 14.25 10.70
CA LEU A 260 -3.37 13.08 10.05
C LEU A 260 -4.47 12.43 10.89
N GLY A 261 -4.55 12.74 12.18
CA GLY A 261 -5.48 12.09 13.10
C GLY A 261 -6.93 12.13 12.65
N PRO A 262 -7.49 13.32 12.33
CA PRO A 262 -8.86 13.43 11.84
C PRO A 262 -9.12 12.65 10.55
N VAL A 263 -8.16 12.66 9.61
CA VAL A 263 -8.28 11.97 8.31
C VAL A 263 -8.25 10.45 8.48
N LEU A 264 -7.47 9.97 9.45
CA LEU A 264 -7.29 8.55 9.74
C LEU A 264 -8.28 8.03 10.80
N GLY A 265 -9.18 8.88 11.27
CA GLY A 265 -10.14 8.55 12.34
C GLY A 265 -9.45 8.15 13.64
N ILE A 266 -8.28 8.73 13.96
CA ILE A 266 -7.57 8.56 15.23
C ILE A 266 -8.14 9.55 16.23
N GLU A 267 -8.57 9.03 17.38
CA GLU A 267 -9.13 9.78 18.49
C GLU A 267 -8.04 10.07 19.55
N GLU A 268 -8.24 11.08 20.41
CA GLU A 268 -7.29 11.37 21.49
C GLU A 268 -7.13 10.19 22.46
N SER A 269 -8.19 9.40 22.63
CA SER A 269 -8.20 8.16 23.43
C SER A 269 -7.23 7.10 22.89
N ASP A 270 -6.96 7.07 21.58
CA ASP A 270 -6.04 6.10 20.97
C ASP A 270 -4.56 6.45 21.21
N ARG A 271 -4.27 7.71 21.54
CA ARG A 271 -2.93 8.28 21.50
C ARG A 271 -1.93 7.49 22.34
N CYS A 272 -2.29 7.15 23.57
CA CYS A 272 -1.40 6.39 24.48
C CYS A 272 -1.02 5.03 23.88
N GLN A 273 -2.00 4.31 23.32
CA GLN A 273 -1.79 3.03 22.67
C GLN A 273 -0.90 3.17 21.43
N LEU A 274 -1.16 4.17 20.58
CA LEU A 274 -0.37 4.42 19.37
C LEU A 274 1.06 4.83 19.69
N GLN A 275 1.28 5.63 20.74
CA GLN A 275 2.62 5.98 21.20
C GLN A 275 3.39 4.74 21.67
N ALA A 276 2.74 3.82 22.39
CA ALA A 276 3.39 2.57 22.80
C ALA A 276 3.79 1.70 21.60
N ILE A 277 2.96 1.61 20.57
CA ILE A 277 3.28 0.88 19.33
C ILE A 277 4.44 1.56 18.59
N ALA A 278 4.48 2.90 18.55
CA ALA A 278 5.52 3.65 17.86
C ALA A 278 6.94 3.48 18.46
N LEU A 279 7.04 2.95 19.69
CA LEU A 279 8.33 2.62 20.32
C LEU A 279 8.92 1.29 19.80
N GLN A 280 8.18 0.50 19.04
CA GLN A 280 8.64 -0.77 18.47
C GLN A 280 8.99 -0.62 16.98
N ASP A 281 9.90 -1.47 16.49
CA ASP A 281 10.24 -1.53 15.07
C ASP A 281 9.02 -2.04 14.26
N ALA A 282 8.62 -1.26 13.26
CA ALA A 282 7.41 -1.54 12.50
C ALA A 282 7.49 -2.83 11.64
N LYS A 283 8.68 -3.33 11.33
CA LYS A 283 8.88 -4.59 10.57
C LYS A 283 9.21 -5.77 11.48
N HIS A 284 9.72 -5.48 12.67
CA HIS A 284 10.02 -6.44 13.71
C HIS A 284 9.42 -5.98 15.05
N PRO A 285 8.09 -6.13 15.27
CA PRO A 285 7.39 -5.58 16.45
C PRO A 285 7.88 -6.08 17.82
N ASN A 286 8.76 -7.09 17.84
CA ASN A 286 9.41 -7.61 19.04
C ASN A 286 10.75 -6.91 19.36
N MET A 287 11.16 -5.92 18.56
CA MET A 287 12.40 -5.17 18.72
C MET A 287 12.08 -3.69 18.93
N PRO A 288 12.84 -2.99 19.79
CA PRO A 288 12.67 -1.54 19.95
C PRO A 288 12.99 -0.80 18.66
N PHE A 289 12.27 0.30 18.41
CA PHE A 289 12.54 1.18 17.28
C PHE A 289 13.93 1.82 17.42
N ALA A 290 14.70 1.80 16.33
CA ALA A 290 15.97 2.49 16.21
C ALA A 290 15.93 3.46 15.02
N GLN A 291 16.18 4.74 15.29
CA GLN A 291 16.26 5.75 14.24
C GLN A 291 17.46 5.47 13.33
N ASP A 292 17.22 5.37 12.03
CA ASP A 292 18.23 4.94 11.05
C ASP A 292 18.70 6.06 10.09
N THR A 293 18.16 7.28 10.25
CA THR A 293 18.44 8.44 9.38
C THR A 293 19.92 8.74 9.25
N GLN A 294 20.59 9.00 10.37
CA GLN A 294 21.99 9.40 10.35
C GLN A 294 22.89 8.30 9.77
N ARG A 295 22.72 7.06 10.23
CA ARG A 295 23.46 5.90 9.73
C ARG A 295 23.31 5.70 8.22
N LYS A 296 22.12 5.95 7.66
CA LYS A 296 21.89 5.84 6.21
C LYS A 296 22.59 6.94 5.43
N ARG A 297 22.56 8.18 5.94
CA ARG A 297 23.26 9.31 5.31
C ARG A 297 24.77 9.12 5.33
N GLU A 298 25.32 8.65 6.44
CA GLU A 298 26.76 8.38 6.58
C GLU A 298 27.23 7.21 5.70
N ALA A 299 26.35 6.28 5.34
CA ALA A 299 26.66 5.16 4.46
C ALA A 299 26.57 5.50 2.96
N ALA A 300 26.11 6.71 2.60
CA ALA A 300 25.96 7.12 1.22
C ALA A 300 27.32 7.47 0.60
N THR A 301 27.59 6.93 -0.60
CA THR A 301 28.81 7.27 -1.36
C THR A 301 28.55 8.45 -2.30
N GLU A 302 29.61 9.09 -2.79
CA GLU A 302 29.50 10.19 -3.75
C GLU A 302 28.68 9.80 -4.99
N ALA A 303 28.94 8.61 -5.55
CA ALA A 303 28.18 8.08 -6.67
C ALA A 303 26.68 7.92 -6.37
N MET A 304 26.30 7.61 -5.13
CA MET A 304 24.89 7.57 -4.73
C MET A 304 24.29 8.98 -4.69
N HIS A 305 25.02 9.95 -4.16
CA HIS A 305 24.58 11.35 -4.13
C HIS A 305 24.38 11.91 -5.55
N GLU A 306 25.34 11.71 -6.44
CA GLU A 306 25.24 12.13 -7.84
C GLU A 306 24.04 11.48 -8.56
N ALA A 307 23.84 10.16 -8.37
CA ALA A 307 22.73 9.45 -8.98
C ALA A 307 21.36 9.90 -8.43
N VAL A 308 21.24 10.11 -7.11
CA VAL A 308 20.03 10.64 -6.48
C VAL A 308 19.74 12.06 -6.96
N GLN A 309 20.77 12.91 -7.00
CA GLN A 309 20.65 14.28 -7.48
C GLN A 309 20.10 14.32 -8.91
N ARG A 310 20.57 13.40 -9.76
CA ARG A 310 20.16 13.30 -11.16
C ARG A 310 18.73 12.80 -11.34
N TRP A 311 18.32 11.77 -10.59
CA TRP A 311 17.10 11.02 -10.91
C TRP A 311 15.93 11.25 -9.96
N ALA A 312 16.18 11.56 -8.68
CA ALA A 312 15.15 11.53 -7.64
C ALA A 312 14.99 12.85 -6.88
N TRP A 313 15.99 13.74 -6.89
CA TRP A 313 15.96 14.96 -6.08
C TRP A 313 14.86 15.96 -6.48
N ALA A 314 14.69 16.21 -7.78
CA ALA A 314 13.71 17.19 -8.27
C ALA A 314 12.26 16.89 -7.83
N PRO A 315 11.71 15.67 -8.01
CA PRO A 315 10.36 15.37 -7.53
C PRO A 315 10.27 15.38 -5.99
N TYR A 316 11.31 14.94 -5.27
CA TYR A 316 11.38 15.04 -3.81
C TYR A 316 11.28 16.50 -3.32
N ALA A 317 12.09 17.40 -3.85
CA ALA A 317 12.07 18.82 -3.48
C ALA A 317 10.73 19.50 -3.83
N ALA A 318 10.04 19.02 -4.88
CA ALA A 318 8.70 19.49 -5.22
C ALA A 318 7.63 19.00 -4.24
N LEU A 319 7.73 17.76 -3.73
CA LEU A 319 6.87 17.23 -2.67
C LEU A 319 7.05 18.02 -1.36
N GLU A 320 8.29 18.32 -0.98
CA GLU A 320 8.59 19.13 0.21
C GLU A 320 7.99 20.53 0.12
N ARG A 321 8.12 21.20 -1.04
CA ARG A 321 7.48 22.50 -1.28
C ARG A 321 5.96 22.44 -1.20
N LEU A 322 5.35 21.39 -1.75
CA LEU A 322 3.89 21.19 -1.68
C LEU A 322 3.45 20.99 -0.23
N ARG A 323 4.17 20.16 0.53
CA ARG A 323 3.89 19.86 1.93
C ARG A 323 3.99 21.12 2.80
N LEU A 324 5.09 21.86 2.71
CA LEU A 324 5.34 23.06 3.51
C LEU A 324 4.45 24.24 3.07
N GLY A 325 4.18 24.39 1.78
CA GLY A 325 3.29 25.43 1.26
C GLY A 325 1.80 25.20 1.59
N GLY A 326 1.38 23.94 1.75
CA GLY A 326 0.04 23.59 2.21
C GLY A 326 -0.25 24.04 3.65
N GLU A 327 0.77 24.06 4.51
CA GLU A 327 0.66 24.50 5.91
C GLU A 327 0.43 26.02 6.02
N GLU A 328 1.06 26.83 5.16
CA GLU A 328 0.85 28.29 5.11
C GLU A 328 -0.57 28.65 4.63
N SER A 329 -1.11 27.91 3.65
CA SER A 329 -2.45 28.17 3.12
C SER A 329 -3.56 27.76 4.11
N ALA A 330 -3.37 26.70 4.90
CA ALA A 330 -4.31 26.28 5.95
C ALA A 330 -4.31 27.26 7.15
N ALA A 331 -3.15 27.77 7.55
CA ALA A 331 -3.04 28.79 8.61
C ALA A 331 -3.69 30.13 8.22
N THR A 332 -3.68 30.47 6.92
CA THR A 332 -4.30 31.70 6.41
C THR A 332 -5.82 31.56 6.26
N GLY A 333 -6.33 30.36 5.95
CA GLY A 333 -7.77 30.08 5.88
C GLY A 333 -8.47 30.09 7.24
N LEU A 334 -7.80 29.61 8.30
CA LEU A 334 -8.32 29.66 9.67
C LEU A 334 -8.40 31.09 10.22
N LYS A 335 -7.50 32.00 9.84
CA LYS A 335 -7.59 33.42 10.25
C LYS A 335 -8.80 34.16 9.66
N ARG A 336 -9.25 33.79 8.45
CA ARG A 336 -10.43 34.43 7.80
C ARG A 336 -11.78 33.90 8.27
N LEU A 337 -11.81 32.81 9.03
CA LEU A 337 -13.05 32.28 9.64
C LEU A 337 -13.32 32.86 11.03
N PHE A 338 -12.38 33.65 11.58
CA PHE A 338 -12.49 34.33 12.86
C PHE A 338 -12.39 35.88 12.75
N GLU A 339 -12.55 36.41 11.53
CA GLU A 339 -12.77 37.85 11.25
C GLU A 339 -14.17 38.04 10.64
#